data_AF-A0A955XGW5-F1
#
_entry.id   AF-A0A955XGW5-F1
#
_cell.length_a   1.000
_cell.length_b   1.000
_cell.length_c   1.000
_cell.angle_alpha   90.00
_cell.angle_beta   90.00
_cell.angle_gamma   90.00
#
_symmetry.space_group_name_H-M   'P 1'
#
loop_
_entity.id
_entity.type
_entity.pdbx_description
1 polymer ?
#
loop_
_entity_poly.entity_id
_entity_poly.type
_entity_poly.pdbx_seq_one_letter_code
_entity_poly.pdbx_strand_id
1 'polypeptide(L)'
;IHHEKQEGRSPAEFEKKGYFDDAVANCFERYDHHLRQANAVDFDDLLLHVLRIAEDPNSLAGEEIRRRFEHVLVDEFQDVNQVQYRLVRAFSKYTRNLCTVGDDDQSIYRWRGADVRVIRNFRRDYPDAVVVKLEQNYRSTGHIVQSALGVIKPSAEREPKELWTSNKEGEQVLIVTADSEHDEAGWVVEHIRTLIERGLSGREIAVFYRVHAQSRV
;
A
#
# COMPACT_ATOMS: atom_id res chain seq x y z
N ILE A 1 20.02 0.23 2.23
CA ILE A 1 20.01 0.18 0.75
C ILE A 1 18.59 0.23 0.22
N HIS A 2 17.77 -0.83 0.35
CA HIS A 2 16.36 -0.84 -0.10
C HIS A 2 15.57 0.40 0.37
N HIS A 3 15.57 0.65 1.68
CA HIS A 3 14.91 1.83 2.27
C HIS A 3 15.40 3.17 1.65
N GLU A 4 16.70 3.32 1.45
CA GLU A 4 17.29 4.53 0.84
C GLU A 4 16.84 4.70 -0.61
N LYS A 5 16.80 3.60 -1.37
CA LYS A 5 16.29 3.61 -2.73
C LYS A 5 14.80 3.97 -2.78
N GLN A 6 13.97 3.48 -1.86
CA GLN A 6 12.54 3.85 -1.77
C GLN A 6 12.31 5.34 -1.43
N GLU A 7 13.29 5.97 -0.78
CA GLU A 7 13.32 7.41 -0.51
C GLU A 7 13.91 8.22 -1.67
N GLY A 8 14.38 7.58 -2.74
CA GLY A 8 14.97 8.24 -3.89
C GLY A 8 16.45 8.55 -3.77
N ARG A 9 17.13 8.08 -2.70
CA ARG A 9 18.50 8.46 -2.38
C ARG A 9 19.51 7.51 -3.03
N SER A 10 20.49 8.10 -3.69
CA SER A 10 21.69 7.42 -4.19
C SER A 10 22.70 7.17 -3.07
N PRO A 11 23.76 6.37 -3.30
CA PRO A 11 24.85 6.24 -2.34
C PRO A 11 25.48 7.59 -1.93
N ALA A 12 25.51 8.57 -2.83
CA ALA A 12 26.05 9.90 -2.56
C ALA A 12 25.12 10.77 -1.67
N GLU A 13 23.83 10.47 -1.66
CA GLU A 13 22.80 11.16 -0.87
C GLU A 13 22.49 10.42 0.44
N PHE A 14 23.23 9.35 0.75
CA PHE A 14 23.05 8.59 1.97
C PHE A 14 23.44 9.42 3.19
N GLU A 15 22.47 9.67 4.07
CA GLU A 15 22.67 10.44 5.29
C GLU A 15 23.27 9.58 6.40
N LYS A 16 24.47 9.95 6.87
CA LYS A 16 25.15 9.27 7.98
C LYS A 16 24.69 9.85 9.32
N LYS A 17 23.83 9.13 10.04
CA LYS A 17 23.24 9.47 11.34
C LYS A 17 23.70 8.56 12.48
N GLY A 18 24.27 7.39 12.18
CA GLY A 18 24.61 6.33 13.13
C GLY A 18 26.02 5.79 12.98
N TYR A 19 26.43 5.01 13.99
CA TYR A 19 27.78 4.44 14.09
C TYR A 19 28.14 3.47 12.94
N PHE A 20 27.14 2.78 12.38
CA PHE A 20 27.36 1.82 11.29
C PHE A 20 27.25 2.45 9.88
N ASP A 21 26.96 3.74 9.79
CA ASP A 21 26.54 4.34 8.53
C ASP A 21 27.67 4.48 7.52
N ASP A 22 28.92 4.62 7.98
CA ASP A 22 30.09 4.56 7.09
C ASP A 22 30.23 3.20 6.41
N ALA A 23 30.00 2.12 7.17
CA ALA A 23 30.03 0.76 6.61
C ALA A 23 28.85 0.53 5.66
N VAL A 24 27.65 1.01 6.01
CA VAL A 24 26.46 0.92 5.14
C VAL A 24 26.66 1.71 3.86
N ALA A 25 27.21 2.94 3.94
CA ALA A 25 27.50 3.78 2.78
C ALA A 25 28.50 3.10 1.84
N ASN A 26 29.60 2.56 2.38
CA ASN A 26 30.59 1.83 1.58
C ASN A 26 29.98 0.59 0.91
N CYS A 27 29.19 -0.18 1.66
CA CYS A 27 28.45 -1.32 1.11
C CYS A 27 27.49 -0.89 0.01
N PHE A 28 26.77 0.22 0.18
CA PHE A 28 25.83 0.73 -0.82
C PHE A 28 26.55 1.15 -2.10
N GLU A 29 27.64 1.91 -1.99
CA GLU A 29 28.44 2.32 -3.13
C GLU A 29 28.99 1.11 -3.91
N ARG A 30 29.56 0.13 -3.20
CA ARG A 30 30.08 -1.09 -3.82
C ARG A 30 28.98 -1.94 -4.46
N TYR A 31 27.83 -2.05 -3.80
CA TYR A 31 26.67 -2.76 -4.32
C TYR A 31 26.19 -2.14 -5.64
N ASP A 32 25.99 -0.81 -5.66
CA ASP A 32 25.57 -0.07 -6.85
C ASP A 32 26.61 -0.18 -7.98
N HIS A 33 27.90 -0.11 -7.64
CA HIS A 33 28.99 -0.31 -8.59
C HIS A 33 28.94 -1.70 -9.26
N HIS A 34 28.77 -2.76 -8.47
CA HIS A 34 28.71 -4.12 -9.00
C HIS A 34 27.45 -4.37 -9.85
N LEU A 35 26.29 -3.81 -9.47
CA LEU A 35 25.08 -3.87 -10.30
C LEU A 35 25.32 -3.25 -11.69
N ARG A 36 25.93 -2.06 -11.74
CA ARG A 36 26.25 -1.37 -13.00
C ARG A 36 27.23 -2.15 -13.85
N GLN A 37 28.29 -2.72 -13.26
CA GLN A 37 29.26 -3.56 -13.99
C GLN A 37 28.60 -4.80 -14.59
N ALA A 38 27.62 -5.37 -13.89
CA ALA A 38 26.87 -6.53 -14.37
C ALA A 38 25.75 -6.17 -15.36
N ASN A 39 25.53 -4.89 -15.67
CA ASN A 39 24.36 -4.40 -16.42
C ASN A 39 23.04 -4.94 -15.82
N ALA A 40 22.96 -4.96 -14.48
CA ALA A 40 21.85 -5.49 -13.72
C ALA A 40 21.12 -4.38 -12.97
N VAL A 41 19.86 -4.66 -12.62
CA VAL A 41 18.99 -3.78 -11.82
C VAL A 41 18.29 -4.62 -10.77
N ASP A 42 18.09 -4.06 -9.57
CA ASP A 42 17.18 -4.65 -8.58
C ASP A 42 15.76 -4.06 -8.69
N PHE A 43 14.86 -4.49 -7.81
CA PHE A 43 13.45 -4.07 -7.86
C PHE A 43 13.25 -2.56 -7.69
N ASP A 44 14.08 -1.90 -6.87
CA ASP A 44 13.92 -0.45 -6.65
C ASP A 44 14.50 0.34 -7.83
N ASP A 45 15.55 -0.18 -8.47
CA ASP A 45 16.15 0.42 -9.66
C ASP A 45 15.17 0.52 -10.82
N LEU A 46 14.22 -0.43 -10.93
CA LEU A 46 13.15 -0.38 -11.93
C LEU A 46 12.35 0.93 -11.84
N LEU A 47 12.11 1.43 -10.63
CA LEU A 47 11.37 2.68 -10.42
C LEU A 47 12.32 3.89 -10.45
N LEU A 48 13.47 3.79 -9.80
CA LEU A 48 14.43 4.89 -9.70
C LEU A 48 15.01 5.31 -11.05
N HIS A 49 15.37 4.38 -11.91
CA HIS A 49 15.90 4.72 -13.23
C HIS A 49 14.86 5.42 -14.09
N VAL A 50 13.62 4.92 -14.08
CA VAL A 50 12.52 5.58 -14.81
C VAL A 50 12.24 6.95 -14.24
N LEU A 51 12.24 7.11 -12.91
CA LEU A 51 12.08 8.41 -12.26
C LEU A 51 13.17 9.40 -12.68
N ARG A 52 14.45 8.99 -12.63
CA ARG A 52 15.59 9.84 -13.04
C ARG A 52 15.45 10.29 -14.50
N ILE A 53 15.07 9.39 -15.40
CA ILE A 53 14.81 9.70 -16.81
C ILE A 53 13.62 10.67 -16.93
N ALA A 54 12.53 10.43 -16.20
CA ALA A 54 11.30 11.21 -16.25
C ALA A 54 11.45 12.61 -15.64
N GLU A 55 12.36 12.80 -14.68
CA GLU A 55 12.64 14.10 -14.07
C GLU A 55 13.75 14.88 -14.77
N ASP A 56 14.63 14.22 -15.54
CA ASP A 56 15.64 14.91 -16.34
C ASP A 56 14.96 15.80 -17.40
N PRO A 57 15.13 17.13 -17.34
CA PRO A 57 14.54 18.05 -18.30
C PRO A 57 15.17 17.94 -19.70
N ASN A 58 16.39 17.42 -19.81
CA ASN A 58 17.12 17.27 -21.06
C ASN A 58 16.93 15.90 -21.73
N SER A 59 16.27 14.97 -21.03
CA SER A 59 16.02 13.64 -21.53
C SER A 59 14.87 13.63 -22.53
N LEU A 60 15.15 13.24 -23.78
CA LEU A 60 14.12 13.02 -24.81
C LEU A 60 13.14 11.92 -24.40
N ALA A 61 13.65 10.83 -23.82
CA ALA A 61 12.81 9.75 -23.29
C ALA A 61 11.98 10.24 -22.08
N GLY A 62 12.53 11.11 -21.25
CA GLY A 62 11.82 11.76 -20.15
C GLY A 62 10.67 12.63 -20.67
N GLU A 63 10.91 13.39 -21.72
CA GLU A 63 9.88 14.21 -22.36
C GLU A 63 8.76 13.36 -22.96
N GLU A 64 9.11 12.25 -23.62
CA GLU A 64 8.13 11.28 -24.11
C GLU A 64 7.28 10.74 -22.95
N ILE A 65 7.90 10.27 -21.87
CA ILE A 65 7.21 9.73 -20.69
C ILE A 65 6.20 10.73 -20.12
N ARG A 66 6.62 11.98 -19.91
CA ARG A 66 5.77 13.02 -19.31
C ARG A 66 4.57 13.37 -20.20
N ARG A 67 4.70 13.25 -21.53
CA ARG A 67 3.63 13.54 -22.49
C ARG A 67 2.79 12.33 -22.87
N ARG A 68 3.25 11.13 -22.53
CA ARG A 68 2.65 9.87 -22.97
C ARG A 68 1.22 9.68 -22.45
N PHE A 69 0.93 10.17 -21.25
CA PHE A 69 -0.32 9.89 -20.56
C PHE A 69 -1.19 11.14 -20.50
N GLU A 70 -2.34 11.07 -21.17
CA GLU A 70 -3.33 12.14 -21.08
C GLU A 70 -4.05 12.14 -19.72
N HIS A 71 -4.30 10.95 -19.17
CA HIS A 71 -4.92 10.71 -17.87
C HIS A 71 -4.13 9.66 -17.08
N VAL A 72 -3.92 9.92 -15.79
CA VAL A 72 -3.24 9.00 -14.87
C VAL A 72 -4.21 8.63 -13.77
N LEU A 73 -4.41 7.32 -13.58
CA LEU A 73 -5.27 6.77 -12.53
C LEU A 73 -4.42 5.89 -11.61
N VAL A 74 -4.49 6.13 -10.31
CA VAL A 74 -3.73 5.38 -9.31
C VAL A 74 -4.68 4.88 -8.24
N ASP A 75 -4.74 3.57 -8.07
CA ASP A 75 -5.47 2.91 -6.98
C ASP A 75 -4.52 2.61 -5.81
N GLU A 76 -5.07 2.30 -4.64
CA GLU A 76 -4.32 1.99 -3.41
C GLU A 76 -3.27 3.07 -3.03
N PHE A 77 -3.65 4.34 -3.22
CA PHE A 77 -2.72 5.46 -3.10
C PHE A 77 -2.19 5.67 -1.67
N GLN A 78 -2.83 5.08 -0.65
CA GLN A 78 -2.34 5.08 0.72
C GLN A 78 -1.05 4.28 0.93
N ASP A 79 -0.71 3.37 0.01
CA ASP A 79 0.44 2.47 0.13
C ASP A 79 1.62 2.88 -0.78
N VAL A 80 1.54 4.08 -1.36
CA VAL A 80 2.56 4.65 -2.24
C VAL A 80 3.73 5.22 -1.44
N ASN A 81 4.97 4.99 -1.92
CA ASN A 81 6.19 5.62 -1.39
C ASN A 81 6.56 6.90 -2.15
N GLN A 82 7.58 7.63 -1.65
CA GLN A 82 7.97 8.93 -2.23
C GLN A 82 8.47 8.83 -3.68
N VAL A 83 9.19 7.77 -4.04
CA VAL A 83 9.66 7.54 -5.42
C VAL A 83 8.49 7.31 -6.38
N GLN A 84 7.56 6.43 -6.00
CA GLN A 84 6.34 6.16 -6.75
C GLN A 84 5.49 7.44 -6.91
N TYR A 85 5.35 8.22 -5.84
CA TYR A 85 4.63 9.48 -5.89
C TYR A 85 5.25 10.47 -6.86
N ARG A 86 6.57 10.68 -6.81
CA ARG A 86 7.29 11.56 -7.76
C ARG A 86 7.14 11.08 -9.19
N LEU A 87 7.15 9.78 -9.42
CA LEU A 87 6.96 9.20 -10.75
C LEU A 87 5.54 9.47 -11.29
N VAL A 88 4.51 9.26 -10.47
CA VAL A 88 3.11 9.61 -10.81
C VAL A 88 2.99 11.09 -11.15
N ARG A 89 3.63 11.98 -10.37
CA ARG A 89 3.66 13.42 -10.66
C ARG A 89 4.33 13.74 -11.99
N ALA A 90 5.40 13.02 -12.34
CA ALA A 90 6.07 13.18 -13.62
C ALA A 90 5.15 12.76 -14.78
N PHE A 91 4.44 11.62 -14.65
CA PHE A 91 3.49 11.15 -15.66
C PHE A 91 2.33 12.12 -15.91
N SER A 92 1.84 12.78 -14.85
CA SER A 92 0.74 13.75 -14.98
C SER A 92 1.22 15.19 -15.17
N LYS A 93 2.52 15.44 -15.40
CA LYS A 93 3.09 16.80 -15.33
C LYS A 93 2.48 17.77 -16.34
N TYR A 94 2.19 17.31 -17.56
CA TYR A 94 1.69 18.18 -18.62
C TYR A 94 0.18 18.42 -18.57
N THR A 95 -0.61 17.37 -18.31
CA THR A 95 -2.07 17.49 -18.33
C THR A 95 -2.68 17.84 -16.98
N ARG A 96 -2.00 17.50 -15.88
CA ARG A 96 -2.53 17.53 -14.50
C ARG A 96 -3.79 16.67 -14.30
N ASN A 97 -4.13 15.81 -15.26
CA ASN A 97 -5.25 14.88 -15.16
C ASN A 97 -4.85 13.65 -14.33
N LEU A 98 -4.78 13.84 -13.02
CA LEU A 98 -4.44 12.78 -12.05
C LEU A 98 -5.67 12.46 -11.20
N CYS A 99 -6.09 11.19 -11.21
CA CYS A 99 -7.09 10.65 -10.31
C CYS A 99 -6.44 9.62 -9.40
N THR A 100 -6.52 9.83 -8.09
CA THR A 100 -6.02 8.89 -7.08
C THR A 100 -7.15 8.38 -6.20
N VAL A 101 -7.18 7.08 -5.95
CA VAL A 101 -8.13 6.43 -5.06
C VAL A 101 -7.34 5.76 -3.94
N GLY A 102 -7.83 5.86 -2.70
CA GLY A 102 -7.20 5.22 -1.56
C GLY A 102 -7.91 5.52 -0.26
N ASP A 103 -7.53 4.80 0.78
CA ASP A 103 -8.09 4.87 2.12
C ASP A 103 -6.95 4.89 3.15
N ASP A 104 -6.78 5.99 3.88
CA ASP A 104 -5.71 6.12 4.87
C ASP A 104 -5.85 5.17 6.08
N ASP A 105 -7.06 4.68 6.37
CA ASP A 105 -7.29 3.66 7.40
C ASP A 105 -6.81 2.26 6.94
N GLN A 106 -6.52 2.09 5.64
CA GLN A 106 -6.08 0.82 5.04
C GLN A 106 -4.58 0.79 4.70
N SER A 107 -3.80 1.79 5.12
CA SER A 107 -2.34 1.81 4.89
C SER A 107 -1.62 0.78 5.76
N ILE A 108 -1.24 -0.36 5.17
CA ILE A 108 -0.60 -1.49 5.88
C ILE A 108 0.82 -1.80 5.37
N TYR A 109 1.29 -1.10 4.33
CA TYR A 109 2.60 -1.34 3.71
C TYR A 109 3.72 -0.41 4.20
N ARG A 110 3.57 0.25 5.36
CA ARG A 110 4.61 1.14 5.93
C ARG A 110 5.98 0.46 6.08
N TRP A 111 6.00 -0.83 6.42
CA TRP A 111 7.24 -1.62 6.53
C TRP A 111 7.98 -1.80 5.18
N ARG A 112 7.30 -1.54 4.05
CA ARG A 112 7.84 -1.46 2.69
C ARG A 112 7.99 -0.02 2.20
N GLY A 113 8.06 0.96 3.10
CA GLY A 113 8.30 2.35 2.75
C GLY A 113 7.08 3.13 2.26
N ALA A 114 5.87 2.57 2.35
CA ALA A 114 4.65 3.33 2.09
C ALA A 114 4.56 4.54 3.02
N ASP A 115 4.16 5.68 2.46
CA ASP A 115 4.03 6.92 3.20
C ASP A 115 2.60 7.47 3.12
N VAL A 116 1.79 7.15 4.13
CA VAL A 116 0.40 7.64 4.26
C VAL A 116 0.29 9.17 4.21
N ARG A 117 1.38 9.90 4.48
CA ARG A 117 1.39 11.37 4.35
C ARG A 117 1.21 11.80 2.89
N VAL A 118 1.52 10.97 1.90
CA VAL A 118 1.33 11.26 0.47
C VAL A 118 -0.16 11.47 0.18
N ILE A 119 -1.01 10.50 0.54
CA ILE A 119 -2.47 10.64 0.34
C ILE A 119 -3.05 11.77 1.19
N ARG A 120 -2.64 11.90 2.46
CA ARG A 120 -3.13 12.95 3.36
C ARG A 120 -2.78 14.37 2.90
N ASN A 121 -1.61 14.55 2.29
CA ASN A 121 -1.16 15.86 1.81
C ASN A 121 -1.46 16.09 0.33
N PHE A 122 -2.24 15.22 -0.34
CA PHE A 122 -2.49 15.35 -1.78
C PHE A 122 -3.02 16.74 -2.16
N ARG A 123 -3.95 17.30 -1.37
CA ARG A 123 -4.52 18.64 -1.58
C ARG A 123 -3.53 19.79 -1.42
N ARG A 124 -2.42 19.58 -0.70
CA ARG A 124 -1.35 20.58 -0.60
C ARG A 124 -0.63 20.70 -1.95
N ASP A 125 -0.45 19.57 -2.62
CA ASP A 125 0.29 19.50 -3.88
C ASP A 125 -0.62 19.73 -5.10
N TYR A 126 -1.93 19.46 -4.96
CA TYR A 126 -2.99 19.72 -5.92
C TYR A 126 -4.15 20.52 -5.26
N PRO A 127 -4.00 21.84 -5.07
CA PRO A 127 -5.02 22.67 -4.40
C PRO A 127 -6.36 22.73 -5.14
N ASP A 128 -6.33 22.50 -6.46
CA ASP A 128 -7.46 22.44 -7.38
C ASP A 128 -8.13 21.05 -7.45
N ALA A 129 -7.64 20.06 -6.69
CA ALA A 129 -8.20 18.71 -6.70
C ALA A 129 -9.64 18.68 -6.16
N VAL A 130 -10.52 18.02 -6.92
CA VAL A 130 -11.86 17.66 -6.47
C VAL A 130 -11.76 16.44 -5.56
N VAL A 131 -12.28 16.52 -4.34
CA VAL A 131 -12.32 15.41 -3.39
C VAL A 131 -13.74 14.84 -3.34
N VAL A 132 -13.85 13.55 -3.60
CA VAL A 132 -15.10 12.79 -3.49
C VAL A 132 -14.92 11.77 -2.38
N LYS A 133 -15.76 11.83 -1.34
CA LYS A 133 -15.78 10.84 -0.25
C LYS A 133 -16.83 9.77 -0.57
N LEU A 134 -16.41 8.52 -0.62
CA LEU A 134 -17.30 7.37 -0.83
C LEU A 134 -17.57 6.71 0.53
N GLU A 135 -18.69 7.06 1.13
CA GLU A 135 -19.04 6.69 2.50
C GLU A 135 -19.98 5.48 2.60
N GLN A 136 -20.63 5.12 1.49
CA GLN A 136 -21.49 3.94 1.44
C GLN A 136 -20.67 2.68 1.13
N ASN A 137 -20.66 1.74 2.06
CA ASN A 137 -20.13 0.39 1.88
C ASN A 137 -21.19 -0.52 1.25
N TYR A 138 -20.87 -1.08 0.08
CA TYR A 138 -21.71 -2.03 -0.64
C TYR A 138 -21.33 -3.50 -0.43
N ARG A 139 -20.20 -3.77 0.24
CA ARG A 139 -19.61 -5.11 0.38
C ARG A 139 -20.13 -5.88 1.59
N SER A 140 -20.24 -5.20 2.72
CA SER A 140 -20.39 -5.82 4.05
C SER A 140 -21.78 -5.57 4.62
N THR A 141 -22.20 -6.44 5.55
CA THR A 141 -23.46 -6.26 6.30
C THR A 141 -23.28 -5.26 7.45
N GLY A 142 -24.40 -4.78 8.00
CA GLY A 142 -24.41 -3.77 9.07
C GLY A 142 -23.52 -4.13 10.26
N HIS A 143 -23.64 -5.35 10.80
CA HIS A 143 -22.82 -5.80 11.92
C HIS A 143 -21.32 -5.84 11.62
N ILE A 144 -20.91 -6.18 10.39
CA ILE A 144 -19.49 -6.17 9.99
C ILE A 144 -18.98 -4.73 9.91
N VAL A 145 -19.74 -3.82 9.29
CA VAL A 145 -19.37 -2.40 9.17
C VAL A 145 -19.24 -1.75 10.55
N GLN A 146 -20.21 -1.99 11.44
CA GLN A 146 -20.19 -1.48 12.81
C GLN A 146 -18.99 -2.01 13.60
N SER A 147 -18.66 -3.30 13.45
CA SER A 147 -17.51 -3.91 14.11
C SER A 147 -16.19 -3.28 13.64
N ALA A 148 -16.02 -3.12 12.33
CA ALA A 148 -14.84 -2.46 11.76
C ALA A 148 -14.70 -1.01 12.25
N LEU A 149 -15.80 -0.26 12.30
CA LEU A 149 -15.83 1.10 12.85
C LEU A 149 -15.46 1.16 14.34
N GLY A 150 -15.93 0.19 15.14
CA GLY A 150 -15.58 0.07 16.55
C GLY A 150 -14.08 -0.13 16.77
N VAL A 151 -13.42 -0.90 15.89
CA VAL A 151 -11.98 -1.17 15.95
C VAL A 151 -11.14 0.06 15.54
N ILE A 152 -11.54 0.79 14.50
CA ILE A 152 -10.72 1.90 13.97
C ILE A 152 -10.90 3.21 14.74
N LYS A 153 -12.03 3.39 15.44
CA LYS A 153 -12.38 4.63 16.16
C LYS A 153 -11.29 5.21 17.08
N PRO A 154 -10.46 4.41 17.79
CA PRO A 154 -9.40 4.95 18.65
C PRO A 154 -8.20 5.59 17.91
N SER A 155 -8.10 5.44 16.58
CA SER A 155 -6.96 5.97 15.81
C SER A 155 -7.02 7.50 15.73
N ALA A 156 -5.98 8.17 16.25
CA ALA A 156 -5.95 9.63 16.43
C ALA A 156 -5.64 10.42 15.14
N GLU A 157 -4.90 9.82 14.21
CA GLU A 157 -4.55 10.45 12.95
C GLU A 157 -5.32 9.75 11.83
N ARG A 158 -6.49 10.27 11.45
CA ARG A 158 -7.29 9.79 10.32
C ARG A 158 -8.05 10.92 9.66
N GLU A 159 -8.29 10.81 8.36
CA GLU A 159 -9.25 11.68 7.69
C GLU A 159 -10.68 11.33 8.17
N PRO A 160 -11.47 12.30 8.65
CA PRO A 160 -12.85 12.04 9.07
C PRO A 160 -13.69 11.52 7.91
N LYS A 161 -14.33 10.36 8.12
CA LYS A 161 -15.27 9.71 7.20
C LYS A 161 -16.30 8.89 7.96
N GLU A 162 -17.53 8.91 7.47
CA GLU A 162 -18.65 8.19 8.04
C GLU A 162 -19.00 6.98 7.17
N LEU A 163 -18.43 5.82 7.45
CA LEU A 163 -18.80 4.59 6.72
C LEU A 163 -20.19 4.10 7.16
N TRP A 164 -21.07 3.81 6.21
CA TRP A 164 -22.39 3.22 6.46
C TRP A 164 -22.77 2.20 5.38
N THR A 165 -23.80 1.39 5.59
CA THR A 165 -24.30 0.47 4.55
C THR A 165 -25.82 0.40 4.53
N SER A 166 -26.39 0.21 3.33
CA SER A 166 -27.82 -0.09 3.13
C SER A 166 -28.10 -1.60 3.10
N ASN A 167 -27.08 -2.44 3.26
CA ASN A 167 -27.24 -3.88 3.35
C ASN A 167 -27.97 -4.25 4.65
N LYS A 168 -28.58 -5.45 4.68
CA LYS A 168 -29.13 -6.02 5.93
C LYS A 168 -28.05 -6.08 7.02
N GLU A 169 -28.46 -6.11 8.28
CA GLU A 169 -27.54 -6.21 9.43
C GLU A 169 -26.62 -7.45 9.34
N GLY A 170 -27.15 -8.56 8.81
CA GLY A 170 -26.41 -9.82 8.69
C GLY A 170 -26.27 -10.54 10.03
N GLU A 171 -25.48 -11.61 10.04
CA GLU A 171 -25.17 -12.34 11.26
C GLU A 171 -24.20 -11.52 12.14
N GLN A 172 -24.19 -11.80 13.45
CA GLN A 172 -23.24 -11.17 14.35
C GLN A 172 -21.83 -11.70 14.10
N VAL A 173 -20.82 -10.86 14.30
CA VAL A 173 -19.42 -11.29 14.25
C VAL A 173 -19.15 -12.22 15.43
N LEU A 174 -18.84 -13.49 15.14
CA LEU A 174 -18.54 -14.49 16.16
C LEU A 174 -17.06 -14.39 16.58
N ILE A 175 -16.83 -14.41 17.89
CA ILE A 175 -15.49 -14.51 18.48
C ILE A 175 -15.40 -15.83 19.21
N VAL A 176 -14.39 -16.63 18.88
CA VAL A 176 -14.14 -17.94 19.49
C VAL A 176 -12.77 -17.92 20.13
N THR A 177 -12.68 -18.47 21.33
CA THR A 177 -11.41 -18.71 22.03
C THR A 177 -11.22 -20.22 22.09
N ALA A 178 -10.03 -20.68 21.73
CA ALA A 178 -9.65 -22.09 21.76
C ALA A 178 -8.48 -22.30 22.72
N ASP A 179 -8.37 -23.50 23.28
CA ASP A 179 -7.33 -23.83 24.27
C ASP A 179 -5.96 -24.06 23.61
N SER A 180 -5.95 -24.41 22.32
CA SER A 180 -4.73 -24.58 21.52
C SER A 180 -4.95 -24.19 20.06
N GLU A 181 -3.85 -24.05 19.31
CA GLU A 181 -3.86 -23.82 17.86
C GLU A 181 -4.54 -24.96 17.08
N HIS A 182 -4.41 -26.21 17.56
CA HIS A 182 -5.05 -27.37 16.95
C HIS A 182 -6.57 -27.36 17.21
N ASP A 183 -7.01 -26.90 18.38
CA ASP A 183 -8.43 -26.73 18.70
C ASP A 183 -9.05 -25.60 17.87
N GLU A 184 -8.33 -24.49 17.67
CA GLU A 184 -8.73 -23.41 16.76
C GLU A 184 -8.90 -23.93 15.32
N ALA A 185 -7.89 -24.62 14.80
CA ALA A 185 -7.94 -25.19 13.46
C ALA A 185 -9.08 -26.20 13.30
N GLY A 186 -9.27 -27.08 14.28
CA GLY A 186 -10.38 -28.04 14.32
C GLY A 186 -11.74 -27.35 14.31
N TRP A 187 -11.91 -26.29 15.10
CA TRP A 187 -13.14 -25.50 15.11
C TRP A 187 -13.41 -24.83 13.75
N VAL A 188 -12.40 -24.21 13.13
CA VAL A 188 -12.52 -23.56 11.82
C VAL A 188 -12.93 -24.58 10.75
N VAL A 189 -12.27 -25.75 10.70
CA VAL A 189 -12.59 -26.80 9.72
C VAL A 189 -14.04 -27.28 9.87
N GLU A 190 -14.47 -27.56 11.09
CA GLU A 190 -15.84 -28.03 11.34
C GLU A 190 -16.88 -26.97 10.97
N HIS A 191 -16.60 -25.69 11.26
CA HIS A 191 -17.46 -24.59 10.88
C HIS A 191 -17.57 -24.45 9.35
N ILE A 192 -16.44 -24.54 8.64
CA ILE A 192 -16.41 -24.51 7.16
C ILE A 192 -17.21 -25.69 6.58
N ARG A 193 -17.06 -26.90 7.12
CA ARG A 193 -17.84 -28.07 6.69
C ARG A 193 -19.33 -27.83 6.87
N THR A 194 -19.73 -27.31 8.03
CA THR A 194 -21.13 -26.95 8.31
C THR A 194 -21.68 -25.94 7.29
N LEU A 195 -20.90 -24.92 6.91
CA LEU A 195 -21.32 -23.93 5.91
C LEU A 195 -21.47 -24.55 4.51
N ILE A 196 -20.56 -25.44 4.13
CA ILE A 196 -20.62 -26.16 2.85
C ILE A 196 -21.83 -27.11 2.81
N GLU A 197 -22.10 -27.84 3.89
CA GLU A 197 -23.28 -28.71 4.01
C GLU A 197 -24.60 -27.92 3.91
N ARG A 198 -24.60 -26.65 4.34
CA ARG A 198 -25.71 -25.70 4.18
C ARG A 198 -25.79 -25.08 2.77
N GLY A 199 -24.89 -25.46 1.86
CA GLY A 199 -24.92 -25.08 0.45
C GLY A 199 -23.99 -23.93 0.06
N LEU A 200 -23.14 -23.42 0.97
CA LEU A 200 -22.17 -22.38 0.63
C LEU A 200 -21.01 -22.97 -0.19
N SER A 201 -20.53 -22.25 -1.20
CA SER A 201 -19.37 -22.71 -1.96
C SER A 201 -18.10 -22.51 -1.15
N GLY A 202 -17.19 -23.49 -1.18
CA GLY A 202 -15.86 -23.33 -0.58
C GLY A 202 -15.05 -22.15 -1.15
N ARG A 203 -15.42 -21.64 -2.35
CA ARG A 203 -14.81 -20.44 -2.94
C ARG A 203 -15.28 -19.12 -2.32
N GLU A 204 -16.38 -19.15 -1.56
CA GLU A 204 -16.94 -17.99 -0.85
C GLU A 204 -16.38 -17.87 0.57
N ILE A 205 -15.50 -18.79 0.96
CA ILE A 205 -14.91 -18.86 2.30
C ILE A 205 -13.41 -18.56 2.19
N ALA A 206 -12.92 -17.65 3.03
CA ALA A 206 -11.51 -17.30 3.13
C ALA A 206 -11.05 -17.37 4.59
N VAL A 207 -9.82 -17.86 4.80
CA VAL A 207 -9.15 -17.89 6.10
C VAL A 207 -7.95 -16.94 6.04
N PHE A 208 -7.97 -15.92 6.89
CA PHE A 208 -6.91 -14.92 7.00
C PHE A 208 -6.08 -15.17 8.26
N TYR A 209 -4.76 -15.01 8.15
CA TYR A 209 -3.81 -15.17 9.25
C TYR A 209 -2.69 -14.14 9.14
N ARG A 210 -1.99 -13.89 10.26
CA ARG A 210 -1.00 -12.80 10.35
C ARG A 210 0.36 -13.17 9.78
N VAL A 211 0.78 -14.43 9.93
CA VAL A 211 2.07 -14.94 9.43
C VAL A 211 1.91 -16.30 8.75
N HIS A 212 2.73 -16.57 7.73
CA HIS A 212 2.64 -17.82 6.95
C HIS A 212 2.87 -19.10 7.77
N ALA A 213 3.55 -19.02 8.92
CA ALA A 213 3.71 -20.19 9.78
C ALA A 213 2.35 -20.73 10.28
N GLN A 214 1.33 -19.88 10.42
CA GLN A 214 0.00 -20.26 10.90
C GLN A 214 -0.79 -21.11 9.89
N SER A 215 -0.36 -21.19 8.62
CA SER A 215 -1.04 -22.04 7.62
C SER A 215 -0.69 -23.53 7.71
N ARG A 216 0.23 -23.89 8.63
CA ARG A 216 0.77 -25.25 8.78
C ARG A 216 0.18 -26.01 9.97
N VAL A 217 -0.70 -25.37 10.74
CA VAL A 217 -1.43 -25.99 11.85
C VAL A 217 -2.57 -26.86 11.29
#